data_AF-A0A9W4VXW3-F1
#
_entry.id   AF-A0A9W4VXW3-F1
#
_cell.length_a   1.000
_cell.length_b   1.000
_cell.length_c   1.000
_cell.angle_alpha   90.00
_cell.angle_beta   90.00
_cell.angle_gamma   90.00
#
_symmetry.space_group_name_H-M   'P 1'
#
loop_
_entity.id
_entity.type
_entity.pdbx_description
1 polymer ?
#
loop_
_entity_poly.entity_id
_entity_poly.type
_entity_poly.pdbx_seq_one_letter_code
_entity_poly.pdbx_strand_id
1 'polypeptide(L)' 'MMGQQKSDVSLNFIEPLSQSDYYLLDEVATSEDLDSILVMLLLDDTLSDSLRRKVNKQLKTTRNITAI' A
#
# COMPACT_ATOMS: atom_id res chain seq x y z
N MET A 1 0.92 4.61 -26.23
CA MET A 1 1.46 3.60 -25.30
C MET A 1 2.04 4.36 -24.12
N MET A 2 1.28 4.50 -23.04
CA MET A 2 1.75 5.19 -21.82
C MET A 2 2.45 4.13 -20.96
N GLY A 3 3.76 4.28 -20.76
CA GLY A 3 4.50 3.45 -19.81
C GLY A 3 4.18 3.92 -18.40
N GLN A 4 3.34 3.18 -17.67
CA GLN A 4 3.32 3.29 -16.21
C GLN A 4 4.65 2.75 -15.71
N GLN A 5 5.49 3.64 -15.18
CA GLN A 5 6.64 3.28 -14.38
C GLN A 5 6.07 2.61 -13.12
N LYS A 6 6.00 1.28 -13.17
CA LYS A 6 5.40 0.43 -12.15
C LYS A 6 6.20 0.65 -10.87
N SER A 7 5.63 1.34 -9.89
CA SER A 7 6.16 1.27 -8.54
C SER A 7 6.14 -0.21 -8.13
N ASP A 8 7.26 -0.71 -7.63
CA ASP A 8 7.39 -2.12 -7.21
C ASP A 8 6.57 -2.44 -5.93
N VAL A 9 5.78 -1.45 -5.49
CA VAL A 9 4.94 -1.48 -4.31
C VAL A 9 3.52 -1.80 -4.77
N SER A 10 3.04 -3.01 -4.52
CA SER A 10 1.64 -3.36 -4.72
C SER A 10 0.95 -3.70 -3.39
N LEU A 11 -0.21 -3.09 -3.14
CA LEU A 11 -0.99 -3.22 -1.90
C LEU A 11 -1.81 -4.52 -1.86
N ASN A 12 -1.16 -5.67 -2.09
CA ASN A 12 -1.80 -6.99 -2.25
C ASN A 12 -2.56 -7.52 -1.01
N PHE A 13 -2.55 -6.77 0.09
CA PHE A 13 -3.30 -7.11 1.30
C PHE A 13 -4.72 -6.53 1.31
N ILE A 14 -5.04 -5.62 0.40
CA ILE A 14 -6.38 -5.14 0.12
C ILE A 14 -6.86 -5.87 -1.13
N GLU A 15 -8.03 -6.50 -1.05
CA GLU A 15 -8.68 -7.13 -2.20
C GLU A 15 -9.60 -6.09 -2.86
N PRO A 16 -9.25 -5.57 -4.05
CA PRO A 16 -10.11 -4.65 -4.78
C PRO A 16 -11.37 -5.38 -5.29
N LEU A 17 -12.52 -4.74 -5.15
CA LEU A 17 -13.81 -5.30 -5.56
C LEU A 17 -14.27 -4.78 -6.92
N SER A 18 -13.65 -3.70 -7.40
CA SER A 18 -14.02 -2.99 -8.62
C SER A 18 -12.81 -2.42 -9.34
N GLN A 19 -12.98 -2.06 -10.61
CA GLN A 19 -11.94 -1.41 -11.41
C GLN A 19 -11.50 -0.06 -10.81
N SER A 20 -12.43 0.67 -10.18
CA SER A 20 -12.11 1.89 -9.44
C SER A 20 -11.20 1.64 -8.24
N ASP A 21 -11.37 0.50 -7.55
CA ASP A 21 -10.49 0.15 -6.43
C ASP A 21 -9.07 -0.15 -6.91
N TYR A 22 -8.91 -0.80 -8.06
CA TYR A 22 -7.58 -0.99 -8.66
C TYR A 22 -6.89 0.34 -8.97
N TYR A 23 -7.60 1.30 -9.57
CA TYR A 23 -7.03 2.62 -9.85
C TYR A 23 -6.67 3.37 -8.56
N LEU A 24 -7.55 3.32 -7.55
CA LEU A 24 -7.28 3.94 -6.27
C LEU A 24 -6.05 3.33 -5.58
N LEU A 25 -5.93 2.00 -5.58
CA LEU A 25 -4.78 1.33 -4.96
C LEU A 25 -3.46 1.63 -5.70
N ASP A 26 -3.50 1.77 -7.03
CA ASP A 26 -2.33 2.17 -7.84
C ASP A 26 -1.92 3.64 -7.54
N GLU A 27 -2.90 4.53 -7.40
CA GLU A 27 -2.68 5.92 -7.00
C GLU A 27 -2.08 6.01 -5.59
N VAL A 28 -2.63 5.26 -4.63
CA VAL A 28 -2.11 5.22 -3.25
C VAL A 28 -0.70 4.61 -3.22
N ALA A 29 -0.43 3.58 -4.02
CA ALA A 29 0.88 2.92 -4.09
C ALA A 29 1.99 3.81 -4.69
N THR A 30 1.63 4.85 -5.44
CA THR A 30 2.55 5.82 -6.01
C THR A 30 2.60 7.14 -5.22
N SER A 31 1.80 7.25 -4.15
CA SER A 31 1.74 8.44 -3.30
C SER A 31 3.00 8.62 -2.45
N GLU A 32 3.49 9.85 -2.35
CA GLU A 32 4.55 10.24 -1.40
C GLU A 32 4.12 10.02 0.06
N ASP A 33 2.81 10.04 0.32
CA ASP A 33 2.21 9.86 1.65
C ASP A 33 1.89 8.40 1.98
N LEU A 34 2.31 7.43 1.15
CA LEU A 34 2.01 6.02 1.36
C LEU A 34 2.34 5.55 2.79
N ASP A 35 3.50 5.92 3.32
CA ASP A 35 3.91 5.57 4.68
C ASP A 35 2.92 6.09 5.73
N SER A 36 2.46 7.33 5.59
CA SER A 36 1.46 7.95 6.46
C SER A 36 0.11 7.24 6.35
N ILE A 37 -0.31 6.87 5.14
CA ILE A 37 -1.55 6.13 4.87
C ILE A 37 -1.50 4.74 5.53
N LEU A 38 -0.38 4.02 5.38
CA LEU A 38 -0.20 2.70 6.00
C LEU A 38 -0.15 2.80 7.53
N VAL A 39 0.45 3.85 8.10
CA VAL A 39 0.41 4.10 9.55
C VAL A 39 -1.01 4.38 10.01
N MET A 40 -1.79 5.19 9.27
CA MET A 40 -3.18 5.46 9.60
C MET A 40 -4.02 4.17 9.64
N LEU A 41 -3.81 3.27 8.68
CA LEU A 41 -4.46 1.95 8.68
C LEU A 41 -4.08 1.12 9.93
N LEU A 42 -2.84 1.22 10.42
CA LEU A 42 -2.42 0.50 11.63
C LEU A 42 -3.03 1.06 12.92
N LEU A 43 -3.50 2.30 12.91
CA LEU A 43 -4.18 2.92 14.05
C LEU A 43 -5.67 2.57 14.12
N ASP A 44 -6.22 1.95 13.07
CA ASP A 44 -7.62 1.51 13.05
C ASP A 44 -7.80 0.28 13.94
N ASP A 45 -8.57 0.42 15.03
CA ASP A 45 -8.87 -0.65 15.99
C ASP A 45 -9.72 -1.79 15.42
N THR A 46 -10.41 -1.55 14.30
CA THR A 46 -11.21 -2.57 13.60
C THR A 46 -10.34 -3.49 12.72
N LEU A 47 -9.08 -3.13 12.52
CA LEU A 47 -8.16 -3.90 11.69
C LEU A 47 -7.83 -5.25 12.35
N SER A 48 -8.10 -6.35 11.65
CA SER A 48 -7.73 -7.69 12.13
C SER A 48 -6.21 -7.83 12.31
N ASP A 49 -5.79 -8.64 13.27
CA ASP A 49 -4.36 -8.90 13.54
C ASP A 49 -3.61 -9.44 12.30
N SER A 50 -4.29 -10.25 11.49
CA SER A 50 -3.74 -10.77 10.24
C SER A 50 -3.42 -9.64 9.27
N LEU A 51 -4.35 -8.70 9.12
CA LEU A 51 -4.19 -7.56 8.24
C LEU A 51 -3.16 -6.55 8.79
N ARG A 52 -3.14 -6.30 10.11
CA ARG A 52 -2.10 -5.52 10.79
C ARG A 52 -0.69 -6.04 10.49
N ARG A 53 -0.49 -7.36 10.50
CA ARG A 53 0.80 -7.97 10.15
C ARG A 53 1.19 -7.76 8.69
N LYS A 54 0.23 -7.85 7.77
CA LYS A 54 0.46 -7.60 6.33
C LYS A 54 0.82 -6.14 6.07
N VAL A 55 0.09 -5.20 6.66
CA VAL A 55 0.36 -3.75 6.55
C VAL A 55 1.75 -3.41 7.13
N ASN A 56 2.08 -3.94 8.31
CA ASN A 56 3.42 -3.77 8.91
C ASN A 56 4.55 -4.33 8.03
N LYS A 57 4.32 -5.48 7.38
CA LYS A 57 5.29 -6.05 6.44
C LYS A 57 5.49 -5.11 5.24
N GLN A 58 4.41 -4.54 4.70
CA GLN A 58 4.49 -3.60 3.61
C GLN A 58 5.28 -2.34 3.99
N LEU A 59 4.98 -1.72 5.12
CA LEU A 59 5.71 -0.56 5.65
C LEU A 59 7.22 -0.80 5.74
N LYS A 60 7.63 -1.99 6.18
CA LYS A 60 9.06 -2.36 6.25
C LYS A 60 9.68 -2.52 4.87
N THR A 61 8.94 -3.07 3.91
CA THR A 61 9.38 -3.21 2.51
C THR A 61 9.54 -1.84 1.86
N THR A 62 8.54 -0.96 1.98
CA THR A 62 8.59 0.41 1.42
C THR A 62 9.79 1.20 1.93
N ARG A 63 10.07 1.14 3.25
CA ARG A 63 11.23 1.82 3.86
C ARG A 63 12.59 1.24 3.49
N ASN A 64 12.66 -0.05 3.21
CA ASN A 64 13.91 -0.70 2.78
C ASN A 64 14.21 -0.44 1.30
N ILE A 65 13.20 -0.10 0.48
CA ILE A 65 13.39 0.24 -0.94
C ILE A 65 13.96 1.66 -1.11
N THR A 66 13.92 2.51 -0.09
CA THR A 66 14.48 3.88 -0.12
C THR A 66 16.01 3.95 0.06
N ALA A 67 16.72 2.82 0.16
CA ALA A 67 18.19 2.81 0.19
C ALA A 67 18.75 2.71 -1.25
N ILE A 68 18.90 3.86 -1.92
CA ILE A 68 19.70 4.01 -3.15
C ILE A 68 20.78 5.07 -2.87
#